data_AF-A0A3S4KA70-F1
#
_entry.id   AF-A0A3S4KA70-F1
#
_cell.length_a   1.000
_cell.length_b   1.000
_cell.length_c   1.000
_cell.angle_alpha   90.00
_cell.angle_beta   90.00
_cell.angle_gamma   90.00
#
_symmetry.space_group_name_H-M   'P 1'
#
loop_
_entity.id
_entity.type
_entity.pdbx_description
1 polymer ?
#
loop_
_entity_poly.entity_id
_entity_poly.type
_entity_poly.pdbx_seq_one_letter_code
_entity_poly.pdbx_strand_id
1 'polypeptide(L)'
;MVQLNGSWGNVERQRLDMAQTAPEASDIVADAMTVSGASVSFSGLDVDDDNDEDEDENKLPPGWIAGAIVTLKAPVNYQVSIEGGFNVLTGDVVSEIAPFSGMPVTLTFNGTDYDLQIATYTPHQDAVPGTGGATAVLRASASPSTYDFTTTSQTFALTWQGIIYTISLVANYGTMSGLLAAINGGLNGSGLIAQDDGGVIRIAEISSPWRGGSISSSFLPASVFGDSPVFTAGAASSAEALR
;
A
#
# COMPACT_ATOMS: atom_id res chain seq x y z
N MET A 1 -1.31 -41.49 88.17
CA MET A 1 -1.67 -42.85 87.72
C MET A 1 -1.21 -42.98 86.28
N VAL A 2 -0.49 -44.08 86.00
CA VAL A 2 0.10 -44.52 84.73
C VAL A 2 1.33 -43.77 84.22
N GLN A 3 2.34 -44.61 84.00
CA GLN A 3 3.70 -44.44 83.53
C GLN A 3 3.83 -45.39 82.32
N LEU A 4 4.83 -45.15 81.43
CA LEU A 4 5.49 -46.12 80.51
C LEU A 4 4.82 -46.35 79.13
N ASN A 5 5.49 -46.52 77.98
CA ASN A 5 6.86 -46.97 77.58
C ASN A 5 7.22 -46.34 76.19
N GLY A 6 8.46 -45.93 75.86
CA GLY A 6 9.60 -46.75 75.40
C GLY A 6 10.19 -46.09 74.13
N SER A 7 11.36 -45.43 74.17
CA SER A 7 12.74 -45.94 73.95
C SER A 7 13.33 -45.48 72.60
N TRP A 8 14.13 -44.41 72.71
CA TRP A 8 15.35 -44.01 71.97
C TRP A 8 15.58 -44.46 70.53
N GLY A 9 15.53 -43.50 69.62
CA GLY A 9 16.33 -43.47 68.40
C GLY A 9 16.71 -42.02 68.12
N ASN A 10 18.01 -41.70 68.20
CA ASN A 10 18.54 -40.43 67.70
C ASN A 10 18.26 -40.36 66.20
N VAL A 11 17.44 -39.41 65.77
CA VAL A 11 17.48 -38.91 64.40
C VAL A 11 17.64 -37.41 64.55
N GLU A 12 18.87 -36.95 64.33
CA GLU A 12 19.13 -35.54 64.02
C GLU A 12 18.04 -35.09 63.08
N ARG A 13 17.32 -34.02 63.46
CA ARG A 13 16.40 -33.36 62.56
C ARG A 13 17.17 -33.12 61.28
N GLN A 14 16.80 -33.81 60.20
CA GLN A 14 17.20 -33.42 58.86
C GLN A 14 16.91 -31.93 58.80
N ARG A 15 18.00 -31.14 58.83
CA ARG A 15 17.94 -29.76 58.41
C ARG A 15 17.33 -29.86 57.03
N LEU A 16 16.14 -29.31 56.91
CA LEU A 16 15.47 -29.08 55.64
C LEU A 16 16.48 -28.34 54.79
N ASP A 17 17.17 -29.08 53.93
CA ASP A 17 18.05 -28.53 52.92
C ASP A 17 17.11 -27.83 51.94
N MET A 18 16.90 -26.54 52.21
CA MET A 18 16.31 -25.61 51.27
C MET A 18 17.42 -25.09 50.35
N ALA A 19 18.30 -25.97 49.85
CA ALA A 19 19.01 -25.73 48.61
C ALA A 19 17.94 -25.38 47.58
N GLN A 20 17.79 -24.08 47.44
CA GLN A 20 16.94 -23.35 46.54
C GLN A 20 17.19 -23.93 45.14
N THR A 21 16.34 -24.87 44.71
CA THR A 21 16.15 -25.13 43.29
C THR A 21 15.35 -23.97 42.71
N ALA A 22 15.93 -22.77 42.76
CA ALA A 22 15.63 -21.80 41.73
C ALA A 22 16.17 -22.42 40.43
N PRO A 23 15.41 -22.41 39.33
CA PRO A 23 16.01 -22.76 38.05
C PRO A 23 17.20 -21.82 37.81
N GLU A 24 18.38 -22.38 37.66
CA GLU A 24 19.54 -21.66 37.11
C GLU A 24 19.13 -21.26 35.69
N ALA A 25 18.76 -19.99 35.50
CA ALA A 25 18.59 -19.46 34.16
C ALA A 25 19.98 -19.30 33.58
N SER A 26 20.36 -20.17 32.63
CA SER A 26 21.58 -19.99 31.85
C SER A 26 21.32 -18.93 30.79
N ASP A 27 21.78 -17.72 31.07
CA ASP A 27 21.76 -16.61 30.11
C ASP A 27 22.97 -16.74 29.18
N ILE A 28 22.84 -16.23 27.96
CA ILE A 28 23.92 -16.15 26.96
C ILE A 28 24.03 -14.71 26.46
N VAL A 29 25.27 -14.29 26.20
CA VAL A 29 25.54 -13.05 25.48
C VAL A 29 25.86 -13.42 24.03
N ALA A 30 25.31 -12.67 23.08
CA ALA A 30 25.58 -12.86 21.66
C ALA A 30 25.83 -11.51 21.02
N ASP A 31 26.84 -11.42 20.15
CA ASP A 31 27.09 -10.21 19.35
C ASP A 31 25.91 -9.87 18.45
N ALA A 32 25.28 -10.89 17.87
CA ALA A 32 24.09 -10.72 17.06
C ALA A 32 23.11 -11.89 17.17
N MET A 33 21.83 -11.58 17.07
CA MET A 33 20.74 -12.54 16.96
C MET A 33 19.91 -12.21 15.73
N THR A 34 19.70 -13.20 14.86
CA THR A 34 18.83 -13.09 13.69
C THR A 34 17.67 -14.07 13.81
N VAL A 35 16.45 -13.58 13.63
CA VAL A 35 15.23 -14.41 13.59
C VAL A 35 14.75 -14.49 12.15
N SER A 36 14.57 -15.70 11.64
CA SER A 36 14.00 -15.94 10.31
C SER A 36 12.99 -17.08 10.38
N GLY A 37 11.71 -16.74 10.30
CA GLY A 37 10.62 -17.69 10.48
C GLY A 37 10.68 -18.36 11.86
N ALA A 38 10.74 -19.70 11.89
CA ALA A 38 10.86 -20.48 13.12
C ALA A 38 12.32 -20.69 13.58
N SER A 39 13.30 -20.11 12.88
CA SER A 39 14.72 -20.29 13.18
C SER A 39 15.30 -19.05 13.84
N VAL A 40 16.07 -19.27 14.90
CA VAL A 40 16.89 -18.24 15.55
C VAL A 40 18.36 -18.63 15.35
N SER A 41 19.16 -17.68 14.89
CA SER A 41 20.60 -17.84 14.75
C SER A 41 21.31 -16.81 15.61
N PHE A 42 22.34 -17.26 16.33
CA PHE A 42 23.20 -16.41 17.14
C PHE A 42 24.59 -16.35 16.48
N SER A 43 25.28 -15.23 16.62
CA SER A 43 26.68 -15.05 16.21
C SER A 43 27.46 -14.47 17.37
N GLY A 44 28.68 -14.97 17.58
CA GLY A 44 29.51 -14.58 18.72
C GLY A 44 28.86 -14.96 20.04
N LEU A 45 28.44 -16.23 20.17
CA LEU A 45 27.88 -16.71 21.43
C LEU A 45 29.01 -16.84 22.45
N ASP A 46 28.82 -16.15 23.56
CA ASP A 46 29.72 -16.17 24.69
C ASP A 46 28.94 -16.55 25.96
N VAL A 47 29.51 -17.47 26.72
CA VAL A 47 29.08 -17.77 28.08
C VAL A 47 29.96 -16.91 28.95
N ASP A 48 29.38 -15.95 29.67
CA ASP A 48 30.05 -14.91 30.51
C ASP A 48 31.00 -15.51 31.57
N ASP A 49 32.06 -16.17 31.12
CA ASP A 49 33.32 -16.42 31.78
C ASP A 49 34.29 -15.40 31.18
N ASP A 50 35.13 -14.76 32.01
CA ASP A 50 35.99 -13.65 31.57
C ASP A 50 37.13 -14.13 30.61
N ASN A 51 36.91 -15.17 29.78
CA ASN A 51 37.93 -15.88 29.02
C ASN A 51 37.48 -16.27 27.59
N ASP A 52 37.57 -15.30 26.68
CA ASP A 52 37.35 -15.42 25.22
C ASP A 52 38.19 -16.51 24.49
N GLU A 53 39.05 -17.29 25.17
CA GLU A 53 39.90 -18.33 24.60
C GLU A 53 39.52 -19.78 25.03
N ASP A 54 38.37 -19.98 25.68
CA ASP A 54 37.96 -21.29 26.19
C ASP A 54 37.23 -22.18 25.16
N GLU A 55 37.30 -23.50 25.36
CA GLU A 55 36.72 -24.52 24.47
C GLU A 55 35.20 -24.41 24.30
N ASP A 56 34.54 -23.52 25.05
CA ASP A 56 33.10 -23.29 25.08
C ASP A 56 32.63 -22.10 24.22
N GLU A 57 33.56 -21.45 23.51
CA GLU A 57 33.25 -20.44 22.50
C GLU A 57 32.19 -20.97 21.51
N ASN A 58 31.13 -20.19 21.33
CA ASN A 58 30.07 -20.44 20.37
C ASN A 58 29.16 -21.66 20.67
N LYS A 59 29.12 -22.16 21.92
CA LYS A 59 28.22 -23.24 22.34
C LYS A 59 26.94 -22.73 23.01
N LEU A 60 25.82 -23.42 22.77
CA LEU A 60 24.59 -23.19 23.51
C LEU A 60 24.70 -23.77 24.92
N PRO A 61 24.00 -23.20 25.92
CA PRO A 61 24.01 -23.71 27.28
C PRO A 61 23.56 -25.18 27.33
N PRO A 62 24.17 -26.02 28.17
CA PRO A 62 23.84 -27.44 28.26
C PRO A 62 22.37 -27.70 28.66
N GLY A 63 21.68 -26.70 29.24
CA GLY A 63 20.24 -26.77 29.55
C GLY A 63 19.30 -26.57 28.37
N TRP A 64 19.79 -26.09 27.21
CA TRP A 64 18.98 -25.87 26.00
C TRP A 64 18.85 -27.15 25.17
N ILE A 65 18.17 -28.14 25.76
CA ILE A 65 17.88 -29.43 25.16
C ILE A 65 16.59 -29.40 24.32
N ALA A 66 16.37 -30.42 23.49
CA ALA A 66 15.13 -30.58 22.76
C ALA A 66 13.92 -30.60 23.71
N GLY A 67 12.97 -29.69 23.49
CA GLY A 67 11.78 -29.52 24.35
C GLY A 67 11.94 -28.47 25.46
N ALA A 68 13.13 -27.86 25.63
CA ALA A 68 13.30 -26.69 26.49
C ALA A 68 12.51 -25.49 25.94
N ILE A 69 11.95 -24.70 26.86
CA ILE A 69 11.26 -23.44 26.53
C ILE A 69 12.28 -22.31 26.68
N VAL A 70 12.63 -21.67 25.57
CA VAL A 70 13.52 -20.51 25.54
C VAL A 70 12.68 -19.24 25.41
N THR A 71 12.93 -18.25 26.26
CA THR A 71 12.30 -16.93 26.16
C THR A 71 13.29 -15.94 25.56
N LEU A 72 13.00 -15.42 24.37
CA LEU A 72 13.84 -14.42 23.73
C LEU A 72 13.27 -13.02 23.98
N LYS A 73 14.11 -12.11 24.47
CA LYS A 73 13.74 -10.70 24.70
C LYS A 73 14.52 -9.83 23.72
N ALA A 74 13.85 -9.36 22.67
CA ALA A 74 14.42 -8.42 21.71
C ALA A 74 13.78 -7.04 21.89
N PRO A 75 14.55 -5.94 21.91
CA PRO A 75 13.99 -4.60 21.90
C PRO A 75 13.37 -4.30 20.54
N VAL A 76 12.10 -3.88 20.53
CA VAL A 76 11.39 -3.47 19.32
C VAL A 76 11.08 -1.98 19.43
N ASN A 77 11.37 -1.24 18.37
CA ASN A 77 11.03 0.17 18.26
C ASN A 77 9.74 0.32 17.44
N TYR A 78 8.74 0.99 17.99
CA TYR A 78 7.50 1.34 17.31
C TYR A 78 7.18 2.82 17.56
N GLN A 79 6.48 3.45 16.62
CA GLN A 79 5.99 4.81 16.78
C GLN A 79 4.64 4.77 17.49
N VAL A 80 4.41 5.70 18.42
CA VAL A 80 3.15 5.84 19.13
C VAL A 80 2.61 7.24 18.90
N SER A 81 1.36 7.33 18.42
CA SER A 81 0.63 8.59 18.28
C SER A 81 -0.76 8.48 18.93
N ILE A 82 -1.45 9.62 19.04
CA ILE A 82 -2.83 9.68 19.55
C ILE A 82 -3.73 10.14 18.41
N GLU A 83 -4.71 9.32 18.06
CA GLU A 83 -5.72 9.64 17.05
C GLU A 83 -7.12 9.27 17.58
N GLY A 84 -8.06 10.22 17.54
CA GLY A 84 -9.44 9.99 18.00
C GLY A 84 -9.58 9.57 19.47
N GLY A 85 -8.57 9.83 20.31
CA GLY A 85 -8.53 9.39 21.71
C GLY A 85 -7.97 7.98 21.93
N PHE A 86 -7.49 7.32 20.87
CA PHE A 86 -6.82 6.02 20.94
C PHE A 86 -5.30 6.18 20.76
N ASN A 87 -4.53 5.30 21.42
CA ASN A 87 -3.12 5.13 21.11
C ASN A 87 -3.00 4.34 19.81
N VAL A 88 -2.33 4.91 18.81
CA VAL A 88 -2.06 4.27 17.53
C VAL A 88 -0.58 3.89 17.49
N LEU A 89 -0.31 2.60 17.30
CA LEU A 89 1.04 2.07 17.14
C LEU A 89 1.30 1.86 15.65
N THR A 90 2.38 2.44 15.12
CA THR A 90 2.79 2.28 13.72
C THR A 90 4.22 1.79 13.61
N GLY A 91 4.45 0.91 12.62
CA GLY A 91 5.75 0.33 12.31
C GLY A 91 5.62 -1.07 11.71
N ASP A 92 6.59 -1.47 10.89
CA ASP A 92 6.57 -2.74 10.16
C ASP A 92 6.51 -3.96 11.09
N VAL A 93 7.10 -3.81 12.28
CA VAL A 93 7.12 -4.79 13.38
C VAL A 93 5.73 -5.07 13.97
N VAL A 94 4.73 -4.21 13.76
CA VAL A 94 3.34 -4.45 14.20
C VAL A 94 2.72 -5.63 13.43
N SER A 95 3.23 -5.96 12.24
CA SER A 95 2.77 -7.14 11.50
C SER A 95 3.22 -8.46 12.14
N GLU A 96 4.35 -8.46 12.86
CA GLU A 96 4.92 -9.66 13.48
C GLU A 96 4.08 -10.20 14.64
N ILE A 97 3.30 -9.34 15.30
CA ILE A 97 2.39 -9.73 16.38
C ILE A 97 1.04 -10.28 15.87
N ALA A 98 0.87 -10.39 14.53
CA ALA A 98 -0.35 -10.86 13.86
C ALA A 98 -1.66 -10.30 14.47
N PRO A 99 -1.79 -8.96 14.58
CA PRO A 99 -2.87 -8.35 15.34
C PRO A 99 -4.22 -8.51 14.66
N PHE A 100 -5.27 -8.64 15.46
CA PHE A 100 -6.66 -8.64 15.00
C PHE A 100 -7.56 -7.82 15.93
N SER A 101 -8.68 -7.31 15.40
CA SER A 101 -9.63 -6.54 16.20
C SER A 101 -10.19 -7.41 17.34
N GLY A 102 -10.14 -6.89 18.57
CA GLY A 102 -10.52 -7.61 19.79
C GLY A 102 -9.41 -8.45 20.42
N MET A 103 -8.19 -8.47 19.85
CA MET A 103 -7.05 -9.14 20.47
C MET A 103 -6.75 -8.50 21.84
N PRO A 104 -6.72 -9.28 22.94
CA PRO A 104 -6.36 -8.77 24.25
C PRO A 104 -4.86 -8.46 24.31
N VAL A 105 -4.52 -7.32 24.88
CA VAL A 105 -3.14 -6.88 25.08
C VAL A 105 -2.99 -6.26 26.46
N THR A 106 -1.84 -6.43 27.10
CA THR A 106 -1.57 -5.84 28.41
C THR A 106 -0.56 -4.71 28.23
N LEU A 107 -0.91 -3.52 28.71
CA LEU A 107 0.02 -2.39 28.79
C LEU A 107 0.47 -2.24 30.24
N THR A 108 1.77 -2.40 30.49
CA THR A 108 2.36 -2.06 31.79
C THR A 108 2.86 -0.62 31.74
N PHE A 109 2.27 0.27 32.54
CA PHE A 109 2.71 1.66 32.67
C PHE A 109 2.89 2.03 34.14
N ASN A 110 4.07 2.56 34.50
CA ASN A 110 4.44 2.87 35.89
C ASN A 110 4.18 1.71 36.89
N GLY A 111 4.41 0.46 36.45
CA GLY A 111 4.22 -0.73 37.28
C GLY A 111 2.76 -1.13 37.51
N THR A 112 1.82 -0.51 36.80
CA THR A 112 0.41 -0.94 36.75
C THR A 112 0.13 -1.62 35.41
N ASP A 113 -0.51 -2.79 35.47
CA ASP A 113 -0.97 -3.50 34.28
C ASP A 113 -2.38 -3.05 33.90
N TYR A 114 -2.57 -2.74 32.63
CA TYR A 114 -3.85 -2.37 32.03
C TYR A 114 -4.24 -3.41 30.99
N ASP A 115 -5.38 -4.07 31.20
CA ASP A 115 -5.97 -4.96 30.20
C ASP A 115 -6.66 -4.12 29.12
N LEU A 116 -6.11 -4.15 27.92
CA LEU A 116 -6.58 -3.42 26.75
C LEU A 116 -6.95 -4.39 25.62
N GLN A 117 -7.55 -3.84 24.57
CA GLN A 117 -7.88 -4.60 23.36
C GLN A 117 -7.51 -3.79 22.11
N ILE A 118 -7.05 -4.48 21.07
CA ILE A 118 -6.82 -3.86 19.76
C ILE A 118 -8.17 -3.48 19.16
N ALA A 119 -8.45 -2.18 19.05
CA ALA A 119 -9.70 -1.68 18.50
C ALA A 119 -9.81 -1.99 16.99
N THR A 120 -8.79 -1.59 16.23
CA THR A 120 -8.70 -1.82 14.79
C THR A 120 -7.26 -2.10 14.39
N TYR A 121 -7.07 -2.84 13.30
CA TYR A 121 -5.77 -3.08 12.68
C TYR A 121 -5.88 -2.82 11.19
N THR A 122 -4.97 -2.01 10.67
CA THR A 122 -4.79 -1.77 9.24
C THR A 122 -3.47 -2.40 8.85
N PRO A 123 -3.46 -3.48 8.05
CA PRO A 123 -2.22 -4.07 7.55
C PRO A 123 -1.43 -3.06 6.71
N HIS A 124 -0.11 -3.20 6.72
CA HIS A 124 0.74 -2.52 5.75
C HIS A 124 0.26 -2.82 4.33
N GLN A 125 0.22 -1.79 3.49
CA GLN A 125 -0.07 -1.91 2.07
C GLN A 125 1.02 -1.17 1.32
N ASP A 126 1.71 -1.86 0.42
CA ASP A 126 2.64 -1.22 -0.49
C ASP A 126 1.92 -0.22 -1.39
N ALA A 127 2.58 0.88 -1.73
CA ALA A 127 2.06 1.84 -2.69
C ALA A 127 1.72 1.11 -3.99
N VAL A 128 0.46 1.20 -4.43
CA VAL A 128 0.03 0.64 -5.71
C VAL A 128 0.30 1.70 -6.78
N PRO A 129 1.23 1.45 -7.74
CA PRO A 129 1.53 2.43 -8.78
C PRO A 129 0.29 2.77 -9.60
N GLY A 130 0.12 4.06 -9.91
CA GLY A 130 -0.90 4.49 -10.87
C GLY A 130 -0.64 3.93 -12.26
N THR A 131 -1.69 3.57 -12.99
CA THR A 131 -1.60 3.12 -14.38
C THR A 131 -1.83 4.31 -15.31
N GLY A 132 -0.92 4.53 -16.26
CA GLY A 132 -1.08 5.53 -17.30
C GLY A 132 -2.31 5.24 -18.17
N GLY A 133 -3.13 6.26 -18.41
CA GLY A 133 -4.31 6.14 -19.27
C GLY A 133 -4.00 6.28 -20.78
N ALA A 134 -5.07 6.31 -21.57
CA ALA A 134 -5.04 6.62 -23.00
C ALA A 134 -6.16 7.61 -23.35
N THR A 135 -5.89 8.56 -24.25
CA THR A 135 -6.90 9.54 -24.68
C THR A 135 -8.01 8.89 -25.52
N ALA A 136 -9.24 9.36 -25.36
CA ALA A 136 -10.27 9.13 -26.37
C ALA A 136 -9.94 9.88 -27.66
N VAL A 137 -10.24 9.31 -28.83
CA VAL A 137 -9.91 9.90 -30.14
C VAL A 137 -11.08 9.74 -31.11
N LEU A 138 -11.42 10.82 -31.81
CA LEU A 138 -12.16 10.82 -33.08
C LEU A 138 -11.18 11.25 -34.18
N ARG A 139 -10.99 10.41 -35.18
CA ARG A 139 -10.13 10.70 -36.33
C ARG A 139 -10.94 10.68 -37.62
N ALA A 140 -10.85 11.76 -38.39
CA ALA A 140 -11.41 11.84 -39.73
C ALA A 140 -10.79 10.77 -40.66
N SER A 141 -11.58 10.31 -41.62
CA SER A 141 -11.16 9.32 -42.62
C SER A 141 -10.53 9.93 -43.87
N ALA A 142 -10.74 11.23 -44.08
CA ALA A 142 -10.20 11.98 -45.21
C ALA A 142 -9.95 13.44 -44.81
N SER A 143 -9.15 14.15 -45.61
CA SER A 143 -8.98 15.59 -45.49
C SER A 143 -10.29 16.33 -45.78
N PRO A 144 -10.52 17.52 -45.19
CA PRO A 144 -11.68 18.33 -45.53
C PRO A 144 -11.75 18.61 -47.03
N SER A 145 -12.92 18.43 -47.62
CA SER A 145 -13.14 18.68 -49.06
C SER A 145 -13.43 20.16 -49.37
N THR A 146 -13.74 20.94 -48.34
CA THR A 146 -13.94 22.40 -48.42
C THR A 146 -13.58 23.07 -47.10
N TYR A 147 -13.22 24.35 -47.18
CA TYR A 147 -13.09 25.26 -46.04
C TYR A 147 -14.14 26.39 -46.05
N ASP A 148 -15.00 26.42 -47.08
CA ASP A 148 -16.04 27.41 -47.26
C ASP A 148 -17.42 26.82 -46.97
N PHE A 149 -18.05 27.32 -45.89
CA PHE A 149 -19.38 26.92 -45.43
C PHE A 149 -20.38 28.08 -45.52
N THR A 150 -20.07 29.13 -46.28
CA THR A 150 -20.98 30.29 -46.44
C THR A 150 -22.24 29.96 -47.24
N THR A 151 -22.16 29.00 -48.17
CA THR A 151 -23.27 28.58 -49.04
C THR A 151 -24.02 27.35 -48.52
N THR A 152 -23.31 26.44 -47.84
CA THR A 152 -23.88 25.23 -47.22
C THR A 152 -23.33 25.11 -45.80
N SER A 153 -24.00 25.79 -44.88
CA SER A 153 -23.69 25.69 -43.45
C SER A 153 -23.84 24.27 -42.94
N GLN A 154 -22.98 23.89 -41.99
CA GLN A 154 -23.01 22.57 -41.37
C GLN A 154 -22.99 22.69 -39.86
N THR A 155 -23.90 21.98 -39.20
CA THR A 155 -23.94 21.89 -37.75
C THR A 155 -23.87 20.42 -37.36
N PHE A 156 -23.01 20.12 -36.39
CA PHE A 156 -22.86 18.78 -35.85
C PHE A 156 -22.61 18.83 -34.34
N ALA A 157 -22.76 17.69 -33.68
CA ALA A 157 -22.61 17.60 -32.24
C ALA A 157 -21.72 16.42 -31.86
N LEU A 158 -20.82 16.68 -30.90
CA LEU A 158 -20.04 15.65 -30.23
C LEU A 158 -20.55 15.48 -28.80
N THR A 159 -20.75 14.25 -28.38
CA THR A 159 -21.02 13.92 -26.99
C THR A 159 -19.72 13.47 -26.34
N TRP A 160 -19.34 14.13 -25.27
CA TRP A 160 -18.17 13.83 -24.47
C TRP A 160 -18.53 13.89 -23.00
N GLN A 161 -18.27 12.80 -22.27
CA GLN A 161 -18.53 12.72 -20.82
C GLN A 161 -19.98 13.06 -20.46
N GLY A 162 -20.92 12.66 -21.31
CA GLY A 162 -22.36 12.93 -21.15
C GLY A 162 -22.80 14.35 -21.52
N ILE A 163 -21.88 15.24 -21.91
CA ILE A 163 -22.16 16.62 -22.33
C ILE A 163 -22.14 16.69 -23.86
N ILE A 164 -23.11 17.39 -24.44
CA ILE A 164 -23.21 17.63 -25.87
C ILE A 164 -22.57 18.98 -26.21
N TYR A 165 -21.59 18.94 -27.11
CA TYR A 165 -20.90 20.11 -27.68
C TYR A 165 -21.36 20.30 -29.12
N THR A 166 -22.04 21.41 -29.40
CA THR A 166 -22.55 21.73 -30.73
C THR A 166 -21.57 22.64 -31.46
N ILE A 167 -21.19 22.25 -32.68
CA ILE A 167 -20.27 22.99 -33.54
C ILE A 167 -21.01 23.40 -34.80
N SER A 168 -20.93 24.69 -35.15
CA SER A 168 -21.59 25.27 -36.32
C SER A 168 -20.57 25.93 -37.23
N LEU A 169 -20.46 25.43 -38.46
CA LEU A 169 -19.61 25.92 -39.52
C LEU A 169 -20.47 26.71 -40.51
N VAL A 170 -20.28 28.04 -40.56
CA VAL A 170 -21.17 28.97 -41.30
C VAL A 170 -20.41 30.04 -42.10
N ALA A 171 -19.08 29.95 -42.11
CA ALA A 171 -18.19 30.95 -42.70
C ALA A 171 -17.16 30.30 -43.62
N ASN A 172 -16.38 31.13 -44.31
CA ASN A 172 -15.19 30.68 -45.03
C ASN A 172 -13.99 30.76 -44.10
N TYR A 173 -13.43 29.60 -43.77
CA TYR A 173 -12.28 29.46 -42.87
C TYR A 173 -10.94 29.44 -43.61
N GLY A 174 -10.96 29.35 -44.94
CA GLY A 174 -9.83 29.46 -45.87
C GLY A 174 -8.78 28.36 -45.80
N THR A 175 -8.51 27.81 -44.62
CA THR A 175 -7.41 26.88 -44.34
C THR A 175 -7.81 25.86 -43.26
N MET A 176 -7.01 24.79 -43.15
CA MET A 176 -7.12 23.83 -42.05
C MET A 176 -7.03 24.51 -40.68
N SER A 177 -6.09 25.44 -40.49
CA SER A 177 -5.93 26.15 -39.21
C SER A 177 -7.18 26.96 -38.84
N GLY A 178 -7.78 27.66 -39.80
CA GLY A 178 -9.03 28.39 -39.57
C GLY A 178 -10.20 27.48 -39.23
N LEU A 179 -10.29 26.32 -39.89
CA LEU A 179 -11.33 25.32 -39.62
C LEU A 179 -11.16 24.69 -38.23
N LEU A 180 -9.93 24.32 -37.86
CA LEU A 180 -9.62 23.80 -36.53
C LEU A 180 -9.93 24.81 -35.43
N ALA A 181 -9.65 26.11 -35.66
CA ALA A 181 -10.01 27.16 -34.72
C ALA A 181 -11.53 27.25 -34.51
N ALA A 182 -12.33 27.13 -35.58
CA ALA A 182 -13.78 27.11 -35.50
C ALA A 182 -14.31 25.89 -34.72
N ILE A 183 -13.77 24.70 -34.99
CA ILE A 183 -14.13 23.47 -34.28
C ILE A 183 -13.76 23.59 -32.79
N ASN A 184 -12.54 24.04 -32.48
CA ASN A 184 -12.09 24.24 -31.10
C ASN A 184 -12.92 25.28 -30.35
N GLY A 185 -13.43 26.31 -31.05
CA GLY A 185 -14.38 27.26 -30.47
C GLY A 185 -15.67 26.59 -29.96
N GLY A 186 -16.19 25.61 -30.70
CA GLY A 186 -17.35 24.82 -30.28
C GLY A 186 -17.06 23.74 -29.23
N LEU A 187 -15.78 23.37 -29.07
CA LEU A 187 -15.31 22.42 -28.05
C LEU A 187 -14.80 23.11 -26.77
N ASN A 188 -14.94 24.43 -26.65
CA ASN A 188 -14.44 25.17 -25.50
C ASN A 188 -15.03 24.61 -24.18
N GLY A 189 -14.17 24.39 -23.19
CA GLY A 189 -14.55 23.81 -21.90
C GLY A 189 -14.74 22.29 -21.90
N SER A 190 -14.60 21.59 -23.04
CA SER A 190 -14.73 20.12 -23.08
C SER A 190 -13.50 19.37 -22.57
N GLY A 191 -12.32 19.99 -22.64
CA GLY A 191 -11.03 19.31 -22.49
C GLY A 191 -10.61 18.50 -23.72
N LEU A 192 -11.36 18.58 -24.82
CA LEU A 192 -10.98 18.07 -26.13
C LEU A 192 -10.32 19.17 -26.98
N ILE A 193 -9.47 18.76 -27.90
CA ILE A 193 -8.82 19.60 -28.89
C ILE A 193 -8.88 18.94 -30.27
N ALA A 194 -9.28 19.73 -31.26
CA ALA A 194 -9.17 19.43 -32.68
C ALA A 194 -7.80 19.89 -33.20
N GLN A 195 -7.10 19.01 -33.87
CA GLN A 195 -5.78 19.26 -34.47
C GLN A 195 -5.65 18.61 -35.85
N ASP A 196 -4.66 19.07 -36.61
CA ASP A 196 -4.26 18.44 -37.86
C ASP A 196 -3.36 17.23 -37.57
N ASP A 197 -3.66 16.10 -38.19
CA ASP A 197 -2.93 14.84 -38.07
C ASP A 197 -2.65 14.25 -39.46
N GLY A 198 -1.69 14.84 -40.17
CA GLY A 198 -1.34 14.40 -41.53
C GLY A 198 -2.38 14.79 -42.58
N GLY A 199 -3.04 15.94 -42.42
CA GLY A 199 -4.04 16.46 -43.34
C GLY A 199 -5.48 16.07 -43.00
N VAL A 200 -5.69 15.26 -41.96
CA VAL A 200 -7.02 14.89 -41.45
C VAL A 200 -7.25 15.48 -40.07
N ILE A 201 -8.50 15.74 -39.72
CA ILE A 201 -8.85 16.27 -38.40
C ILE A 201 -8.83 15.13 -37.37
N ARG A 202 -8.08 15.35 -36.29
CA ARG A 202 -8.08 14.49 -35.10
C ARG A 202 -8.60 15.28 -33.90
N ILE A 203 -9.60 14.76 -33.21
CA ILE A 203 -10.14 15.30 -31.97
C ILE A 203 -9.77 14.35 -30.84
N ALA A 204 -9.08 14.85 -29.82
CA ALA A 204 -8.61 14.05 -28.69
C ALA A 204 -8.61 14.89 -27.41
N GLU A 205 -8.39 14.28 -26.25
CA GLU A 205 -8.17 15.02 -25.00
C GLU A 205 -6.90 15.87 -25.10
N ILE A 206 -6.91 17.04 -24.45
CA ILE A 206 -5.84 18.04 -24.59
C ILE A 206 -4.53 17.61 -23.91
N SER A 207 -4.60 16.92 -22.77
CA SER A 207 -3.43 16.44 -22.03
C SER A 207 -3.80 15.42 -20.95
N SER A 208 -2.80 14.67 -20.46
CA SER A 208 -2.92 13.85 -19.25
C SER A 208 -3.10 14.72 -17.98
N PRO A 209 -3.71 14.20 -16.89
CA PRO A 209 -4.24 12.84 -16.74
C PRO A 209 -5.46 12.60 -17.62
N TRP A 210 -5.46 11.48 -18.33
CA TRP A 210 -6.54 11.14 -19.26
C TRP A 210 -7.80 10.81 -18.47
N ARG A 211 -8.92 11.42 -18.86
CA ARG A 211 -10.25 11.07 -18.35
C ARG A 211 -10.74 9.77 -18.97
N GLY A 212 -10.30 9.45 -20.18
CA GLY A 212 -10.73 8.26 -20.91
C GLY A 212 -12.22 8.26 -21.25
N GLY A 213 -12.74 7.12 -21.70
CA GLY A 213 -14.11 6.98 -22.17
C GLY A 213 -14.25 7.16 -23.67
N SER A 214 -15.45 7.48 -24.15
CA SER A 214 -15.76 7.50 -25.59
C SER A 214 -16.27 8.86 -26.03
N ILE A 215 -15.73 9.35 -27.14
CA ILE A 215 -16.35 10.42 -27.93
C ILE A 215 -17.41 9.76 -28.80
N SER A 216 -18.60 10.34 -28.88
CA SER A 216 -19.62 9.92 -29.84
C SER A 216 -20.23 11.11 -30.56
N SER A 217 -20.96 10.87 -31.63
CA SER A 217 -21.61 11.91 -32.43
C SER A 217 -22.93 11.39 -32.99
N SER A 218 -23.93 12.25 -33.13
CA SER A 218 -25.17 11.91 -33.83
C SER A 218 -25.05 12.01 -35.35
N PHE A 219 -24.23 12.95 -35.83
CA PHE A 219 -23.94 13.18 -37.25
C PHE A 219 -22.56 13.83 -37.37
N LEU A 220 -21.75 13.42 -38.34
CA LEU A 220 -20.50 14.10 -38.71
C LEU A 220 -20.56 14.49 -40.18
N PRO A 221 -20.23 15.73 -40.55
CA PRO A 221 -20.26 16.12 -41.94
C PRO A 221 -19.13 15.46 -42.73
N ALA A 222 -19.48 14.75 -43.82
CA ALA A 222 -18.52 14.07 -44.68
C ALA A 222 -17.49 15.02 -45.30
N SER A 223 -17.86 16.27 -45.54
CA SER A 223 -16.93 17.31 -46.04
C SER A 223 -15.84 17.70 -45.04
N VAL A 224 -15.97 17.33 -43.77
CA VAL A 224 -15.00 17.62 -42.70
C VAL A 224 -14.32 16.33 -42.21
N PHE A 225 -15.07 15.24 -42.06
CA PHE A 225 -14.59 13.99 -41.44
C PHE A 225 -14.47 12.80 -42.40
N GLY A 226 -14.88 12.96 -43.67
CA GLY A 226 -15.02 11.86 -44.63
C GLY A 226 -16.17 10.90 -44.29
N ASP A 227 -16.29 9.82 -45.05
CA ASP A 227 -17.43 8.90 -44.97
C ASP A 227 -17.31 7.83 -43.87
N SER A 228 -16.13 7.61 -43.30
CA SER A 228 -15.90 6.54 -42.31
C SER A 228 -14.94 6.96 -41.19
N PRO A 229 -15.24 8.03 -40.44
CA PRO A 229 -14.41 8.46 -39.31
C PRO A 229 -14.30 7.36 -38.24
N VAL A 230 -13.15 7.31 -37.59
CA VAL A 230 -12.81 6.27 -36.61
C VAL A 230 -12.87 6.84 -35.20
N PHE A 231 -13.57 6.13 -34.31
CA PHE A 231 -13.63 6.44 -32.89
C PHE A 231 -12.82 5.40 -32.10
N THR A 232 -11.91 5.86 -31.25
CA THR A 232 -11.13 5.03 -30.34
C THR A 232 -11.43 5.46 -28.92
N ALA A 233 -11.88 4.52 -28.08
CA ALA A 233 -12.13 4.80 -26.67
C ALA A 233 -10.80 4.98 -25.92
N GLY A 234 -10.78 5.92 -24.99
CA GLY A 234 -9.67 6.16 -24.07
C GLY A 234 -9.82 5.38 -22.76
N ALA A 235 -8.72 5.26 -22.03
CA ALA A 235 -8.66 4.70 -20.68
C ALA A 235 -8.28 5.80 -19.68
N ALA A 236 -8.99 5.88 -18.56
CA ALA A 236 -8.68 6.85 -17.52
C ALA A 236 -7.29 6.57 -16.90
N SER A 237 -6.56 7.62 -16.56
CA SER A 237 -5.34 7.48 -15.75
C SER A 237 -5.73 7.25 -14.28
N SER A 238 -5.08 6.31 -13.59
CA SER A 238 -5.25 6.12 -12.15
C SER A 238 -4.11 6.79 -11.37
N ALA A 239 -4.44 7.34 -10.21
CA ALA A 239 -3.46 7.89 -9.29
C ALA A 239 -2.81 6.77 -8.46
N GLU A 240 -1.61 7.06 -7.95
CA GLU A 240 -0.93 6.22 -6.97
C GLU A 240 -1.69 6.27 -5.63
N ALA A 241 -1.97 5.10 -5.05
CA ALA A 241 -2.60 5.01 -3.75
C ALA A 241 -1.51 4.82 -2.69
N LEU A 242 -1.27 5.87 -1.89
CA LEU A 242 -0.56 5.80 -0.62
C LEU A 242 -1.59 5.78 0.51
N ARG A 243 -1.54 4.78 1.39
CA ARG A 243 -2.31 4.74 2.64
C ARG A 243 -1.40 4.34 3.78
#